data_AF-A0AAD4HM86-F1
#
_entry.id   AF-A0AAD4HM86-F1
#
_cell.length_a   1.000
_cell.length_b   1.000
_cell.length_c   1.000
_cell.angle_alpha   90.00
_cell.angle_beta   90.00
_cell.angle_gamma   90.00
#
_symmetry.space_group_name_H-M   'P 1'
#
loop_
_entity.id
_entity.type
_entity.pdbx_description
1 polymer ?
#
loop_
_entity_poly.entity_id
_entity_poly.type
_entity_poly.pdbx_seq_one_letter_code
_entity_poly.pdbx_strand_id
1 'polypeptide(L)'
;GTFEDGSLQSFYFPEGHPHVGIFKGMAKILEEHGYGNMADVHAECKPNFACKSGVEHCCCRWMVYNEPDFVNVRSTLELVAESHGILVLFLPKFHCKLN
;
A
#
# COMPACT_ATOMS: atom_id res chain seq x y z
N GLY A 1 6.46 1.32 -4.53
CA GLY A 1 5.38 1.60 -5.47
C GLY A 1 5.93 1.99 -6.80
N THR A 2 5.03 2.17 -7.74
CA THR A 2 5.30 2.70 -9.08
C THR A 2 4.35 3.86 -9.33
N PHE A 3 4.89 5.00 -9.74
CA PHE A 3 4.08 6.12 -10.21
C PHE A 3 3.42 5.79 -11.55
N GLU A 4 2.48 6.64 -11.98
CA GLU A 4 1.76 6.47 -13.26
C GLU A 4 2.68 6.44 -14.48
N ASP A 5 3.84 7.10 -14.41
CA ASP A 5 4.86 7.10 -15.46
C ASP A 5 5.74 5.83 -15.46
N GLY A 6 5.47 4.89 -14.55
CA GLY A 6 6.20 3.64 -14.37
C GLY A 6 7.49 3.76 -13.56
N SER A 7 7.85 4.96 -13.11
CA SER A 7 9.04 5.15 -12.26
C SER A 7 8.80 4.66 -10.83
N LEU A 8 9.87 4.23 -10.16
CA LEU A 8 9.77 3.68 -8.81
C LEU A 8 9.60 4.79 -7.77
N GLN A 9 8.60 4.65 -6.90
CA GLN A 9 8.48 5.49 -5.72
C GLN A 9 9.44 5.02 -4.62
N SER A 10 10.34 5.89 -4.20
CA SER A 10 11.14 5.68 -2.99
C SER A 10 10.33 5.94 -1.73
N PHE A 11 10.33 4.99 -0.80
CA PHE A 11 9.69 5.11 0.51
C PHE A 11 10.58 5.73 1.59
N TYR A 12 11.85 5.94 1.29
CA TYR A 12 12.83 6.53 2.20
C TYR A 12 13.34 7.85 1.63
N PHE A 13 13.68 8.79 2.51
CA PHE A 13 14.27 10.04 2.06
C PHE A 13 15.66 9.80 1.42
N PRO A 14 15.95 10.44 0.28
CA PRO A 14 17.18 10.24 -0.46
C PRO A 14 18.39 10.89 0.25
N GLU A 15 19.58 10.64 -0.29
CA GLU A 15 20.79 11.34 0.13
C GLU A 15 20.64 12.87 -0.05
N GLY A 16 21.28 13.64 0.84
CA GLY A 16 21.17 15.10 0.86
C GLY A 16 19.91 15.65 1.53
N HIS A 17 19.00 14.79 2.00
CA HIS A 17 17.84 15.20 2.80
C HIS A 17 18.16 15.19 4.31
N PRO A 18 17.65 16.14 5.13
CA PRO A 18 17.87 16.14 6.59
C PRO A 18 17.45 14.84 7.29
N HIS A 19 16.50 14.12 6.70
CA HIS A 19 15.96 12.85 7.19
C HIS A 19 16.43 11.63 6.37
N VAL A 20 17.62 11.68 5.76
CA VAL A 20 18.16 10.60 4.91
C VAL A 20 17.96 9.22 5.51
N GLY A 21 17.50 8.27 4.69
CA GLY A 21 17.27 6.88 5.12
C GLY A 21 16.10 6.67 6.07
N ILE A 22 15.41 7.73 6.51
CA ILE A 22 14.18 7.62 7.31
C ILE A 22 12.99 7.34 6.38
N PHE A 23 12.08 6.48 6.84
CA PHE A 23 10.83 6.20 6.14
C PHE A 23 9.94 7.44 6.10
N LYS A 24 9.41 7.79 4.92
CA LYS A 24 8.66 9.03 4.68
C LYS A 24 7.31 9.10 5.41
N GLY A 25 6.71 7.95 5.73
CA GLY A 25 5.37 7.87 6.30
C GLY A 25 4.26 7.86 5.24
N MET A 26 3.08 7.36 5.61
CA MET A 26 1.97 7.13 4.68
C MET A 26 1.44 8.43 4.06
N ALA A 27 1.31 9.50 4.84
CA ALA A 27 0.84 10.79 4.33
C ALA A 27 1.75 11.31 3.21
N LYS A 28 3.07 11.26 3.41
CA LYS A 28 4.02 11.74 2.40
C LYS A 28 4.03 10.87 1.14
N ILE A 29 3.89 9.56 1.31
CA ILE A 29 3.78 8.60 0.19
C ILE A 29 2.54 8.87 -0.66
N LEU A 30 1.41 9.23 -0.02
CA LEU A 30 0.17 9.58 -0.72
C LEU A 30 0.24 10.97 -1.36
N GLU A 31 0.86 11.96 -0.71
CA GLU A 31 1.13 13.28 -1.34
C GLU A 31 1.91 13.14 -2.64
N GLU A 32 2.98 12.32 -2.63
CA GLU A 32 3.79 12.03 -3.81
C GLU A 32 3.01 11.29 -4.90
N HIS A 33 1.96 10.55 -4.53
CA HIS A 33 1.02 9.90 -5.45
C HIS A 33 -0.07 10.84 -5.98
N GLY A 34 -0.05 12.13 -5.65
CA GLY A 34 -0.97 13.12 -6.21
C GLY A 34 -2.28 13.29 -5.45
N TYR A 35 -2.43 12.69 -4.26
CA TYR A 35 -3.63 12.87 -3.41
C TYR A 35 -3.76 14.27 -2.78
N GLY A 36 -2.82 15.18 -3.07
CA GLY A 36 -2.80 16.53 -2.50
C GLY A 36 -2.28 16.53 -1.06
N ASN A 37 -2.62 17.56 -0.29
CA ASN A 37 -2.14 17.71 1.09
C ASN A 37 -2.78 16.67 2.01
N MET A 38 -1.97 15.80 2.60
CA MET A 38 -2.41 14.71 3.48
C MET A 38 -2.20 15.01 4.97
N ALA A 39 -1.78 16.22 5.34
CA ALA A 39 -1.46 16.59 6.72
C ALA A 39 -2.65 16.46 7.69
N ASP A 40 -3.86 16.76 7.21
CA ASP A 40 -5.09 16.71 8.02
C ASP A 40 -5.80 15.35 7.94
N VAL A 41 -5.31 14.44 7.09
CA VAL A 41 -5.87 13.10 6.95
C VAL A 41 -5.36 12.22 8.09
N HIS A 42 -6.29 11.56 8.78
CA HIS A 42 -5.93 10.65 9.87
C HIS A 42 -4.99 9.56 9.37
N ALA A 43 -3.95 9.24 10.16
CA ALA A 43 -3.06 8.13 9.85
C ALA A 43 -3.81 6.78 9.79
N GLU A 44 -4.73 6.58 10.74
CA GLU A 44 -5.59 5.40 10.86
C GLU A 44 -6.96 5.76 11.46
N CYS A 45 -8.02 5.04 11.08
CA CYS A 45 -9.35 5.18 11.67
C CYS A 45 -9.39 4.38 13.01
N LYS A 46 -9.52 5.05 14.16
CA LYS A 46 -9.52 4.44 15.52
C LYS A 46 -10.94 4.15 16.04
N PRO A 47 -11.13 3.15 16.93
CA PRO A 47 -10.16 2.13 17.34
C PRO A 47 -10.03 0.99 16.31
N ASN A 48 -8.91 0.26 16.33
CA ASN A 48 -8.72 -1.01 15.59
C ASN A 48 -9.00 -0.96 14.08
N PHE A 49 -8.52 0.08 13.38
CA PHE A 49 -8.71 0.22 11.93
C PHE A 49 -10.18 0.20 11.48
N ALA A 50 -11.09 0.71 12.31
CA ALA A 50 -12.54 0.75 12.06
C ALA A 50 -12.91 1.78 10.96
N CYS A 51 -12.36 1.60 9.77
CA CYS A 51 -12.71 2.38 8.58
C CYS A 51 -14.14 2.02 8.16
N LYS A 52 -14.96 3.04 7.88
CA LYS A 52 -16.31 2.80 7.35
C LYS A 52 -16.23 2.24 5.94
N SER A 53 -16.94 1.15 5.69
CA SER A 53 -17.07 0.58 4.34
C SER A 53 -17.72 1.59 3.38
N GLY A 54 -17.24 1.63 2.13
CA GLY A 54 -17.77 2.52 1.08
C GLY A 54 -17.18 3.93 1.07
N VAL A 55 -16.19 4.23 1.91
CA VAL A 55 -15.42 5.47 1.84
C VAL A 55 -14.10 5.18 1.11
N GLU A 56 -13.90 5.81 -0.06
CA GLU A 56 -12.70 5.62 -0.88
C GLU A 56 -11.43 6.15 -0.17
N HIS A 57 -11.56 7.26 0.57
CA HIS A 57 -10.44 7.93 1.25
C HIS A 57 -10.70 8.16 2.77
N CYS A 58 -10.74 7.09 3.60
CA CYS A 58 -10.96 7.21 5.09
C CYS A 58 -9.75 7.81 5.81
N CYS A 59 -8.59 7.20 5.61
CA CYS A 59 -7.34 7.48 6.33
C CYS A 59 -6.15 7.04 5.48
N CYS A 60 -4.96 7.53 5.81
CA CYS A 60 -3.74 7.19 5.09
C CYS A 60 -3.51 5.67 5.01
N ARG A 61 -3.75 4.94 6.11
CA ARG A 61 -3.67 3.47 6.10
C ARG A 61 -4.64 2.83 5.11
N TRP A 62 -5.88 3.29 5.06
CA TRP A 62 -6.89 2.73 4.14
C TRP A 62 -6.53 3.01 2.69
N MET A 63 -6.08 4.23 2.40
CA MET A 63 -5.68 4.66 1.06
C MET A 63 -4.46 3.87 0.59
N VAL A 64 -3.38 3.84 1.38
CA VAL A 64 -2.20 3.01 1.07
C VAL A 64 -2.57 1.54 0.91
N TYR A 65 -3.44 0.98 1.76
CA TYR A 65 -3.80 -0.43 1.64
C TYR A 65 -4.53 -0.77 0.32
N ASN A 66 -5.28 0.19 -0.24
CA ASN A 66 -6.07 -0.01 -1.46
C ASN A 66 -5.44 0.65 -2.70
N GLU A 67 -4.22 1.17 -2.59
CA GLU A 67 -3.54 1.78 -3.72
C GLU A 67 -3.29 0.71 -4.80
N PRO A 68 -3.70 0.95 -6.06
CA PRO A 68 -3.64 -0.07 -7.11
C PRO A 68 -2.24 -0.62 -7.38
N ASP A 69 -1.20 0.20 -7.22
CA ASP A 69 0.20 -0.17 -7.46
C ASP A 69 0.77 -1.06 -6.34
N PHE A 70 0.21 -1.02 -5.12
CA PHE A 70 0.62 -1.87 -4.00
C PHE A 70 -0.17 -3.18 -3.94
N VAL A 71 -1.44 -3.17 -4.34
CA VAL A 71 -2.31 -4.35 -4.27
C VAL A 71 -1.97 -5.38 -5.36
N ASN A 72 -1.53 -4.94 -6.53
CA ASN A 72 -1.28 -5.81 -7.68
C ASN A 72 0.19 -6.24 -7.84
N VAL A 73 0.99 -6.14 -6.77
CA VAL A 73 2.39 -6.59 -6.81
C VAL A 73 2.46 -8.11 -6.73
N ARG A 74 3.16 -8.72 -7.68
CA ARG A 74 3.46 -10.16 -7.64
C ARG A 74 4.22 -10.51 -6.37
N SER A 75 3.75 -11.51 -5.65
CA SER A 75 4.40 -12.00 -4.46
C SER A 75 5.76 -12.64 -4.79
N THR A 76 6.68 -12.62 -3.82
CA THR A 76 7.97 -13.34 -3.95
C THR A 76 7.76 -14.82 -4.26
N LEU A 77 6.70 -15.44 -3.72
CA LEU A 77 6.34 -16.82 -4.00
C LEU A 77 6.01 -17.03 -5.48
N GLU A 78 5.18 -16.17 -6.07
CA GLU A 78 4.85 -16.24 -7.50
C GLU A 78 6.08 -16.08 -8.39
N LEU A 79 6.96 -15.12 -8.06
CA LEU A 79 8.19 -14.89 -8.83
C LEU A 79 9.12 -16.10 -8.79
N VAL A 80 9.32 -16.69 -7.61
CA VAL A 80 10.18 -17.87 -7.44
C VAL A 80 9.55 -19.08 -8.14
N ALA A 81 8.27 -19.35 -7.94
CA ALA A 81 7.59 -20.48 -8.56
C ALA A 81 7.61 -20.40 -10.10
N GLU A 82 7.34 -19.21 -10.67
CA GLU A 82 7.40 -19.01 -12.12
C GLU A 82 8.80 -19.26 -12.69
N SER A 83 9.87 -18.87 -11.97
CA SER A 83 11.25 -19.16 -12.39
C SER A 83 11.56 -20.67 -12.46
N HIS A 84 10.74 -21.49 -11.80
CA HIS A 84 10.78 -22.95 -11.87
C HIS A 84 9.66 -23.55 -12.74
N GLY A 85 8.87 -22.74 -13.45
CA GLY A 85 7.76 -23.19 -14.29
C GLY A 85 6.54 -23.69 -13.51
N ILE A 86 6.39 -23.29 -12.24
CA ILE A 86 5.30 -23.72 -11.34
C ILE A 86 4.24 -22.62 -11.26
N LEU A 87 2.97 -23.00 -11.44
CA LEU A 87 1.83 -22.10 -11.29
C LEU A 87 1.40 -22.01 -9.82
N VAL A 88 1.26 -20.78 -9.30
CA VAL A 88 0.74 -20.49 -7.96
C VAL A 88 -0.70 -20.02 -8.06
N LEU A 89 -1.60 -20.62 -7.27
CA LEU A 89 -3.00 -20.23 -7.17
C LEU A 89 -3.32 -19.81 -5.73
N PHE A 90 -3.68 -18.55 -5.53
CA PHE A 90 -4.18 -18.06 -4.24
C PHE A 90 -5.68 -18.29 -4.15
N LEU A 91 -6.07 -19.28 -3.34
CA LEU A 91 -7.48 -19.52 -3.05
C LEU A 91 -7.94 -18.56 -1.94
N PRO A 92 -9.11 -17.91 -2.09
CA PRO A 92 -9.69 -17.11 -1.01
C PRO A 92 -9.78 -17.93 0.27
N LYS A 93 -9.42 -17.32 1.41
CA LYS A 93 -9.65 -17.97 2.71
C LYS A 93 -11.15 -18.13 2.90
N PHE A 94 -11.64 -19.37 2.79
CA PHE A 94 -13.02 -19.68 3.10
C PHE A 94 -13.19 -19.63 4.62
N HIS A 95 -13.76 -18.54 5.12
CA HIS A 95 -14.25 -18.49 6.49
C HIS A 95 -15.67 -19.04 6.48
N CYS A 96 -15.84 -20.30 6.89
CA CYS A 96 -17.17 -20.83 7.20
C CYS A 96 -17.76 -19.96 8.32
N LYS A 97 -18.62 -18.99 7.98
CA LYS A 97 -19.56 -18.48 8.98
C LYS A 97 -20.52 -19.65 9.22
N LEU A 98 -20.39 -20.30 10.38
CA LEU A 98 -21.44 -21.19 10.87
C LEU A 98 -22.71 -20.34 11.01
N ASN A 99 -23.72 -20.67 10.21
CA ASN A 99 -25.08 -20.19 10.37
C ASN A 99 -25.71 -20.83 11.61
#